data_AF-A0A9R0U1I0-F1
#
_entry.id   AF-A0A9R0U1I0-F1
#
_cell.length_a   1.000
_cell.length_b   1.000
_cell.length_c   1.000
_cell.angle_alpha   90.00
_cell.angle_beta   90.00
_cell.angle_gamma   90.00
#
_symmetry.space_group_name_H-M   'P 1'
#
loop_
_entity.id
_entity.type
_entity.pdbx_description
1 polymer ?
#
loop_
_entity_poly.entity_id
_entity_poly.type
_entity_poly.pdbx_seq_one_letter_code
_entity_poly.pdbx_strand_id
1 'polypeptide(L)'
;MWAQEIGATASASASEVPPGAAAAAPSNGDAGEEAGGEGKREEWYSKGIAYWQGVEASTEGVLGGYGCVNDADVKGSAAFLRPLLTERFGAAKRHLVALDCGSGIGRVTKNFLIKHFNEVCSATHGHKF
;
A
#
# COMPACT_ATOMS: atom_id res chain seq x y z
N MET A 1 28.23 12.55 14.48
CA MET A 1 27.76 12.74 15.87
C MET A 1 26.89 13.99 15.89
N TRP A 2 25.57 13.81 15.76
CA TRP A 2 24.56 14.80 16.14
C TRP A 2 23.24 14.05 16.36
N ALA A 3 23.09 13.55 17.58
CA ALA A 3 21.80 13.22 18.15
C ALA A 3 21.64 14.17 19.33
N GLN A 4 20.61 15.02 19.29
CA GLN A 4 20.23 15.82 20.44
C GLN A 4 18.76 15.59 20.72
N GLU A 5 18.60 14.75 21.75
CA GLU A 5 17.54 14.63 22.75
C GLU A 5 16.27 15.46 22.54
N ILE A 6 15.14 14.74 22.40
CA ILE A 6 13.82 15.25 22.78
C ILE A 6 13.35 14.48 24.00
N GLY A 7 13.19 15.22 25.09
CA GLY A 7 12.61 14.74 26.34
C GLY A 7 11.10 14.92 26.42
N ALA A 8 10.56 14.31 27.47
CA ALA A 8 9.26 14.50 28.13
C ALA A 8 8.02 13.85 27.50
N THR A 9 7.55 12.86 28.26
CA THR A 9 6.28 12.14 28.19
C THR A 9 5.07 13.04 28.45
N ALA A 10 4.00 12.87 27.68
CA ALA A 10 2.66 13.24 28.11
C ALA A 10 1.66 12.16 27.68
N SER A 11 1.00 11.58 28.68
CA SER A 11 -0.14 10.68 28.57
C SER A 11 -1.39 11.48 28.16
N ALA A 12 -2.12 11.02 27.14
CA ALA A 12 -3.48 11.47 26.88
C ALA A 12 -4.38 10.28 26.51
N SER A 13 -5.51 10.23 27.20
CA SER A 13 -6.54 9.21 27.21
C SER A 13 -7.23 9.03 25.86
N ALA A 14 -7.70 7.80 25.63
CA ALA A 14 -8.49 7.36 24.50
C ALA A 14 -9.75 8.20 24.27
N SER A 15 -10.10 8.39 22.99
CA SER A 15 -11.44 8.75 22.55
C SER A 15 -11.80 7.88 21.35
N GLU A 16 -12.91 7.15 21.46
CA GLU A 16 -13.44 6.21 20.47
C GLU A 16 -13.80 6.90 19.14
N VAL A 17 -13.50 6.24 18.02
CA VAL A 17 -13.92 6.66 16.67
C VAL A 17 -15.10 5.78 16.23
N PRO A 18 -16.26 6.35 15.83
CA PRO A 18 -17.41 5.57 15.37
C PRO A 18 -17.17 4.98 13.97
N PRO A 19 -17.87 3.89 13.59
CA PRO A 19 -17.66 3.22 12.33
C PRO A 19 -18.44 3.89 11.19
N GLY A 20 -17.79 3.99 10.03
CA GLY A 20 -18.48 4.14 8.75
C GLY A 20 -18.46 5.55 8.16
N ALA A 21 -17.59 5.74 7.17
CA ALA A 21 -17.95 6.43 5.93
C ALA A 21 -16.85 6.17 4.89
N ALA A 22 -17.19 5.41 3.85
CA ALA A 22 -16.44 5.40 2.62
C ALA A 22 -16.51 6.81 2.01
N ALA A 23 -15.43 7.57 2.09
CA ALA A 23 -15.28 8.79 1.32
C ALA A 23 -14.62 8.43 -0.01
N ALA A 24 -15.41 8.48 -1.09
CA ALA A 24 -14.92 8.39 -2.45
C ALA A 24 -13.83 9.46 -2.68
N ALA A 25 -12.70 9.05 -3.24
CA ALA A 25 -11.63 9.96 -3.63
C ALA A 25 -12.14 10.91 -4.74
N PRO A 26 -11.91 12.23 -4.65
CA PRO A 26 -12.27 13.15 -5.72
C PRO A 26 -11.40 12.89 -6.96
N SER A 27 -12.03 12.72 -8.11
CA SER A 27 -11.36 12.68 -9.41
C SER A 27 -10.89 14.08 -9.79
N ASN A 28 -9.58 14.30 -9.88
CA ASN A 28 -9.05 15.51 -10.52
C ASN A 28 -8.21 15.10 -11.73
N GLY A 29 -8.81 15.19 -12.91
CA GLY A 29 -8.06 15.51 -14.12
C GLY A 29 -7.97 17.03 -14.22
N ASP A 30 -6.76 17.55 -14.37
CA ASP A 30 -6.41 18.50 -15.43
C ASP A 30 -4.89 18.70 -15.44
N ALA A 31 -4.33 18.81 -16.64
CA ALA A 31 -2.89 18.86 -16.90
C ALA A 31 -2.40 20.30 -17.02
N GLY A 32 -1.36 20.64 -16.25
CA GLY A 32 -0.39 21.69 -16.60
C GLY A 32 -0.47 23.02 -15.83
N GLU A 33 0.52 23.27 -14.97
CA GLU A 33 1.32 24.53 -14.93
C GLU A 33 2.45 24.39 -13.89
N GLU A 34 3.68 24.25 -14.36
CA GLU A 34 4.89 24.16 -13.53
C GLU A 34 5.40 25.55 -13.14
N ALA A 35 5.05 26.00 -11.93
CA ALA A 35 5.80 26.95 -11.09
C ALA A 35 5.08 27.22 -9.74
N GLY A 36 3.79 26.92 -9.63
CA GLY A 36 3.01 26.91 -8.37
C GLY A 36 2.78 25.50 -7.80
N GLY A 37 3.55 24.51 -8.28
CA GLY A 37 3.24 23.09 -8.13
C GLY A 37 3.82 22.43 -6.87
N GLU A 38 4.88 22.95 -6.27
CA GLU A 38 5.55 22.25 -5.17
C GLU A 38 4.75 22.22 -3.87
N GLY A 39 4.22 23.37 -3.42
CA GLY A 39 3.39 23.43 -2.22
C GLY A 39 2.07 22.65 -2.37
N LYS A 40 1.46 22.68 -3.57
CA LYS A 40 0.26 21.88 -3.87
C LYS A 40 0.57 20.37 -3.89
N ARG A 41 1.74 19.98 -4.42
CA ARG A 41 2.22 18.59 -4.45
C ARG A 41 2.51 18.08 -3.04
N GLU A 42 3.16 18.89 -2.22
CA GLU A 42 3.44 18.56 -0.81
C GLU A 42 2.14 18.39 -0.01
N GLU A 43 1.18 19.30 -0.19
CA GLU A 43 -0.14 19.19 0.44
C GLU A 43 -0.88 17.92 -0.01
N TRP A 44 -0.83 17.59 -1.31
CA TRP A 44 -1.43 16.38 -1.87
C TRP A 44 -0.84 15.11 -1.24
N TYR A 45 0.49 14.98 -1.19
CA TYR A 45 1.15 13.82 -0.60
C TYR A 45 0.91 13.74 0.92
N SER A 46 0.95 14.88 1.62
CA SER A 46 0.71 14.93 3.06
C SER A 46 -0.70 14.45 3.42
N LYS A 47 -1.71 14.86 2.64
CA LYS A 47 -3.09 14.37 2.81
C LYS A 47 -3.19 12.86 2.57
N GLY A 48 -2.51 12.34 1.54
CA GLY A 48 -2.48 10.90 1.26
C GLY A 48 -1.84 10.09 2.38
N ILE A 49 -0.69 10.54 2.89
CA ILE A 49 0.01 9.89 4.01
C ILE A 49 -0.88 9.90 5.27
N ALA A 50 -1.49 11.05 5.60
CA ALA A 50 -2.37 11.17 6.75
C ALA A 50 -3.59 10.25 6.66
N TYR A 51 -4.19 10.12 5.46
CA TYR A 51 -5.28 9.18 5.22
C TYR A 51 -4.86 7.74 5.55
N TRP A 52 -3.77 7.25 4.95
CA TRP A 52 -3.32 5.87 5.15
C TRP A 52 -2.85 5.62 6.59
N GLN A 53 -2.31 6.61 7.31
CA GLN A 53 -2.03 6.49 8.73
C GLN A 53 -3.29 6.24 9.57
N GLY A 54 -4.44 6.77 9.15
CA GLY A 54 -5.73 6.54 9.79
C GLY A 54 -6.35 5.16 9.48
N VAL A 55 -6.06 4.58 8.31
CA VAL A 55 -6.62 3.30 7.87
C VAL A 55 -6.06 2.13 8.68
N GLU A 56 -6.92 1.29 9.24
CA GLU A 56 -6.52 0.13 10.05
C GLU A 56 -5.67 -0.87 9.23
N ALA A 57 -4.69 -1.51 9.89
CA ALA A 57 -3.71 -2.36 9.24
C ALA A 57 -4.21 -3.80 9.05
N SER A 58 -5.31 -3.96 8.29
CA SER A 58 -5.86 -5.26 7.90
C SER A 58 -6.21 -5.34 6.42
N THR A 59 -6.65 -6.52 5.99
CA THR A 59 -7.22 -6.74 4.66
C THR A 59 -8.45 -5.87 4.41
N GLU A 60 -9.30 -5.65 5.42
CA GLU A 60 -10.44 -4.75 5.29
C GLU A 60 -9.98 -3.31 5.12
N GLY A 61 -8.98 -2.87 5.90
CA GLY A 61 -8.45 -1.51 5.81
C GLY A 61 -7.83 -1.20 4.44
N VAL A 62 -6.90 -2.03 3.97
CA VAL A 62 -6.24 -1.81 2.67
C VAL A 62 -7.17 -1.97 1.47
N LEU A 63 -8.30 -2.67 1.64
CA LEU A 63 -9.37 -2.78 0.63
C LEU A 63 -10.52 -1.80 0.86
N GLY A 64 -10.41 -0.87 1.80
CA GLY A 64 -11.43 0.15 2.05
C GLY A 64 -12.81 -0.40 2.45
N GLY A 65 -12.84 -1.51 3.19
CA GLY A 65 -14.06 -2.19 3.63
C GLY A 65 -14.62 -3.22 2.64
N TYR A 66 -13.86 -3.54 1.59
CA TYR A 66 -14.23 -4.54 0.59
C TYR A 66 -13.44 -5.84 0.74
N GLY A 67 -13.13 -6.30 1.97
CA GLY A 67 -12.36 -7.55 2.13
C GLY A 67 -13.00 -8.79 1.51
N CYS A 68 -14.32 -8.76 1.27
CA CYS A 68 -15.04 -9.80 0.53
C CYS A 68 -14.53 -10.03 -0.90
N VAL A 69 -13.86 -9.04 -1.53
CA VAL A 69 -13.31 -9.18 -2.88
C VAL A 69 -11.91 -9.79 -2.90
N ASN A 70 -11.27 -9.97 -1.74
CA ASN A 70 -9.88 -10.44 -1.66
C ASN A 70 -9.64 -11.74 -2.43
N ASP A 71 -10.53 -12.72 -2.28
CA ASP A 71 -10.36 -14.02 -2.93
C ASP A 71 -10.50 -13.94 -4.46
N ALA A 72 -11.43 -13.11 -4.94
CA ALA A 72 -11.63 -12.88 -6.37
C ALA A 72 -10.42 -12.17 -6.99
N ASP A 73 -9.91 -11.14 -6.31
CA ASP A 73 -8.71 -10.39 -6.71
C ASP A 73 -7.46 -11.28 -6.80
N VAL A 74 -7.21 -12.09 -5.77
CA VAL A 74 -6.06 -13.01 -5.74
C VAL A 74 -6.16 -14.06 -6.85
N LYS A 75 -7.35 -14.65 -7.06
CA LYS A 75 -7.57 -15.64 -8.12
C LYS A 75 -7.41 -15.03 -9.50
N GLY A 76 -7.93 -13.82 -9.73
CA GLY A 76 -7.79 -13.09 -10.98
C GLY A 76 -6.33 -12.79 -11.31
N SER A 77 -5.59 -12.26 -10.33
CA SER A 77 -4.15 -11.98 -10.45
C SER A 77 -3.33 -13.23 -10.76
N ALA A 78 -3.63 -14.35 -10.10
CA ALA A 78 -2.99 -15.63 -10.38
C ALA A 78 -3.35 -16.21 -11.74
N ALA A 79 -4.59 -16.04 -12.21
CA ALA A 79 -4.98 -16.44 -13.55
C ALA A 79 -4.27 -15.62 -14.64
N PHE A 80 -4.08 -14.32 -14.39
CA PHE A 80 -3.40 -13.41 -15.30
C PHE A 80 -1.88 -13.67 -15.39
N LEU A 81 -1.18 -13.79 -14.26
CA LEU A 81 0.29 -13.81 -14.27
C LEU A 81 0.88 -15.19 -14.59
N ARG A 82 0.23 -16.29 -14.18
CA ARG A 82 0.73 -17.65 -14.44
C ARG A 82 1.11 -17.92 -15.89
N PRO A 83 0.25 -17.66 -16.91
CA PRO A 83 0.63 -17.91 -18.29
C PRO A 83 1.82 -17.05 -18.73
N LEU A 84 1.91 -15.80 -18.26
CA LEU A 84 3.04 -14.90 -18.57
C LEU A 84 4.36 -15.41 -17.98
N LEU A 85 4.34 -15.90 -16.74
CA LEU A 85 5.53 -16.48 -16.11
C LEU A 85 5.96 -17.75 -16.84
N THR A 86 5.01 -18.61 -17.21
CA THR A 86 5.29 -19.83 -17.98
C THR A 86 5.84 -19.51 -19.37
N GLU A 87 5.26 -18.53 -20.08
CA GLU A 87 5.71 -18.14 -21.42
C GLU A 87 7.11 -17.51 -21.40
N ARG A 88 7.38 -16.64 -20.42
CA ARG A 88 8.64 -15.87 -20.35
C ARG A 88 9.79 -16.64 -19.72
N PHE A 89 9.51 -17.51 -18.75
CA PHE A 89 10.54 -18.17 -17.95
C PHE A 89 10.54 -19.70 -18.06
N GLY A 90 9.52 -20.30 -18.67
CA GLY A 90 9.43 -21.74 -18.91
C GLY A 90 9.41 -22.57 -17.62
N ALA A 91 9.81 -23.84 -17.74
CA ALA A 91 9.95 -24.78 -16.61
C ALA A 91 11.34 -24.75 -15.95
N ALA A 92 12.27 -23.92 -16.47
CA ALA A 92 13.60 -23.80 -15.91
C ALA A 92 13.51 -23.11 -14.54
N LYS A 93 14.06 -23.75 -13.50
CA LYS A 93 14.13 -23.16 -12.15
C LYS A 93 15.07 -21.96 -12.17
N ARG A 94 14.51 -20.77 -12.43
CA ARG A 94 15.20 -19.49 -12.32
C ARG A 94 14.90 -18.87 -10.97
N HIS A 95 15.85 -18.10 -10.47
CA HIS A 95 15.66 -17.28 -9.28
C HIS A 95 14.89 -16.02 -9.68
N LEU A 96 13.61 -15.97 -9.34
CA LEU A 96 12.72 -14.87 -9.66
C LEU A 96 12.55 -13.96 -8.45
N VAL A 97 12.65 -12.65 -8.67
CA VAL A 97 12.50 -11.62 -7.64
C VAL A 97 11.35 -10.71 -8.02
N ALA A 98 10.49 -10.37 -7.05
CA ALA A 98 9.41 -9.41 -7.21
C ALA A 98 9.55 -8.22 -6.26
N LEU A 99 9.00 -7.08 -6.66
CA LEU A 99 8.81 -5.89 -5.81
C LEU A 99 7.31 -5.61 -5.70
N ASP A 100 6.79 -5.57 -4.47
CA ASP A 100 5.42 -5.18 -4.15
C ASP A 100 5.41 -3.69 -3.77
N CYS A 101 5.04 -2.83 -4.72
CA CYS A 101 4.99 -1.37 -4.54
C CYS A 101 3.66 -0.95 -3.91
N GLY A 102 3.71 -0.16 -2.83
CA GLY A 102 2.51 0.17 -2.06
C GLY A 102 1.94 -1.06 -1.36
N SER A 103 2.83 -1.94 -0.89
CA SER A 103 2.49 -3.28 -0.38
C SER A 103 1.50 -3.28 0.80
N GLY A 104 1.39 -2.17 1.53
CA GLY A 104 0.54 -2.09 2.71
C GLY A 104 0.98 -3.14 3.74
N ILE A 105 0.04 -3.94 4.22
CA ILE A 105 0.31 -5.10 5.09
C ILE A 105 0.90 -6.32 4.38
N GLY A 106 1.27 -6.20 3.09
CA GLY A 106 1.73 -7.31 2.27
C GLY A 106 0.60 -8.25 1.83
N ARG A 107 -0.63 -7.74 1.62
CA ARG A 107 -1.79 -8.54 1.20
C ARG A 107 -1.51 -9.30 -0.09
N VAL A 108 -0.96 -8.62 -1.09
CA VAL A 108 -0.61 -9.20 -2.40
C VAL A 108 0.59 -10.12 -2.26
N THR A 109 1.65 -9.67 -1.59
CA THR A 109 2.81 -10.52 -1.27
C THR A 109 2.39 -11.87 -0.66
N LYS A 110 1.63 -11.86 0.43
CA LYS A 110 1.20 -13.05 1.18
C LYS A 110 0.33 -14.00 0.35
N ASN A 111 -0.65 -13.45 -0.38
CA ASN A 111 -1.66 -14.29 -1.03
C ASN A 111 -1.25 -14.73 -2.45
N PHE A 112 -0.26 -14.08 -3.03
CA PHE A 112 0.08 -14.25 -4.45
C PHE A 112 1.58 -14.35 -4.71
N LEU A 113 2.38 -13.32 -4.43
CA LEU A 113 3.77 -13.24 -4.93
C LEU A 113 4.67 -14.34 -4.36
N ILE A 114 4.57 -14.66 -3.07
CA ILE A 114 5.41 -15.70 -2.44
C ILE A 114 5.20 -17.11 -3.03
N LYS A 115 4.13 -17.32 -3.81
CA LYS A 115 3.85 -18.60 -4.48
C LYS A 115 4.56 -18.73 -5.83
N HIS A 116 5.06 -17.62 -6.38
CA HIS A 116 5.57 -17.54 -7.74
C HIS A 116 7.02 -17.03 -7.83
N PHE A 117 7.50 -16.34 -6.80
CA PHE A 117 8.83 -15.75 -6.75
C PHE A 117 9.64 -16.32 -5.59
N ASN A 118 10.96 -16.36 -5.75
CA ASN A 118 11.90 -16.84 -4.73
C ASN A 118 12.13 -15.77 -3.65
N GLU A 119 12.18 -14.51 -4.07
CA GLU A 119 12.34 -13.36 -3.19
C GLU A 119 11.29 -12.30 -3.52
N VAL A 120 10.76 -11.67 -2.48
CA VAL A 120 9.81 -10.58 -2.62
C VAL A 120 10.25 -9.44 -1.72
N CYS A 121 10.58 -8.30 -2.32
CA CYS A 121 10.80 -7.05 -1.60
C CYS A 121 9.47 -6.30 -1.49
N SER A 122 9.18 -5.74 -0.32
CA SER A 122 8.00 -4.90 -0.10
C SER A 122 8.42 -3.44 0.03
N ALA A 123 7.76 -2.55 -0.69
CA ALA A 123 7.98 -1.10 -0.62
C ALA A 123 6.68 -0.39 -0.26
N THR A 124 6.75 0.50 0.72
CA THR A 124 5.62 1.24 1.26
C THR A 124 6.15 2.46 1.99
N HIS A 125 5.28 3.47 2.19
CA HIS A 125 5.67 4.76 2.73
C HIS A 125 4.87 5.04 4.01
N GLY A 126 5.53 4.99 5.15
CA GLY A 126 4.94 5.25 6.46
C GLY A 126 5.38 4.24 7.52
N HIS A 127 5.17 4.56 8.80
CA HIS A 127 5.50 3.64 9.91
C HIS A 127 4.43 2.56 10.14
N LYS A 128 3.22 2.74 9.60
CA LYS A 128 2.08 1.83 9.78
C LYS A 128 1.98 0.76 8.69
N PHE A 129 2.43 1.11 7.49
CA PHE A 129 2.51 0.25 6.32
C PHE A 129 3.94 0.30 5.82
#